data_AF-A0A7V1FUQ8-F1
#
_entry.id   AF-A0A7V1FUQ8-F1
#
_cell.length_a   1.000
_cell.length_b   1.000
_cell.length_c   1.000
_cell.angle_alpha   90.00
_cell.angle_beta   90.00
_cell.angle_gamma   90.00
#
_symmetry.space_group_name_H-M   'P 1'
#
loop_
_entity.id
_entity.type
_entity.pdbx_description
1 polymer ?
#
loop_
_entity_poly.entity_id
_entity_poly.type
_entity_poly.pdbx_seq_one_letter_code
_entity_poly.pdbx_strand_id
1 'polypeptide(L)'
;MRMADEEIKKATLEQKEEKSLEVIREALGRFGGKLATTFTGGKDSLVVLHLLRRAGGGKVPVPVLNLDTTVKFREVIAFRDRMAEEWDLDLIITTNHQGVKEVDIARDRERCCHLLKTEAINIAVDEHGWKALITGVRWDEQPARENEEYFSQRPEHTRVQPILHFSELGIWAYIEKHELPYCELYD
;
A
#
# COMPACT_ATOMS: atom_id res chain seq x y z
N MET A 1 -21.49 8.40 -2.76
CA MET A 1 -21.04 7.11 -2.21
C MET A 1 -22.14 6.08 -2.36
N ARG A 2 -21.82 4.82 -2.72
CA ARG A 2 -22.83 3.79 -3.02
C ARG A 2 -23.39 3.21 -1.72
N MET A 3 -24.62 2.70 -1.71
CA MET A 3 -25.21 2.09 -0.50
C MET A 3 -24.36 0.96 0.08
N ALA A 4 -23.77 0.11 -0.77
CA ALA A 4 -22.89 -0.97 -0.35
C ALA A 4 -21.61 -0.46 0.36
N ASP A 5 -21.12 0.74 0.00
CA ASP A 5 -19.94 1.34 0.62
C ASP A 5 -20.25 1.80 2.07
N GLU A 6 -21.46 2.29 2.31
CA GLU A 6 -21.95 2.66 3.65
C GLU A 6 -22.15 1.45 4.56
N GLU A 7 -22.64 0.34 4.00
CA GLU A 7 -22.82 -0.91 4.74
C GLU A 7 -21.48 -1.49 5.19
N ILE A 8 -20.49 -1.57 4.28
CA ILE A 8 -19.18 -2.11 4.63
C ILE A 8 -18.43 -1.22 5.65
N LYS A 9 -18.64 0.10 5.65
CA LYS A 9 -18.06 1.00 6.66
C LYS A 9 -18.51 0.66 8.08
N LYS A 10 -19.76 0.21 8.24
CA LYS A 10 -20.39 -0.14 9.54
C LYS A 10 -20.22 -1.62 9.91
N ALA A 11 -19.65 -2.42 9.02
CA ALA A 11 -19.44 -3.85 9.23
C ALA A 11 -18.43 -4.15 10.34
N THR A 12 -18.48 -5.37 10.88
CA THR A 12 -17.50 -5.84 11.87
C THR A 12 -16.10 -5.95 11.27
N LEU A 13 -15.06 -6.01 12.11
CA LEU A 13 -13.69 -6.17 11.63
C LEU A 13 -13.55 -7.43 10.76
N GLU A 14 -14.14 -8.55 11.16
CA GLU A 14 -14.12 -9.81 10.41
C GLU A 14 -14.72 -9.67 9.01
N GLN A 15 -15.85 -8.98 8.90
CA GLN A 15 -16.50 -8.71 7.61
C GLN A 15 -15.63 -7.82 6.71
N LYS A 16 -14.97 -6.81 7.32
CA LYS A 16 -14.03 -5.96 6.61
C LYS A 16 -12.79 -6.73 6.14
N GLU A 17 -12.28 -7.64 6.96
CA GLU A 17 -11.17 -8.54 6.58
C GLU A 17 -11.55 -9.43 5.40
N GLU A 18 -12.73 -10.06 5.43
CA GLU A 18 -13.18 -10.91 4.33
C GLU A 18 -13.35 -10.10 3.05
N LYS A 19 -13.89 -8.88 3.13
CA LYS A 19 -14.00 -8.02 1.95
C LYS A 19 -12.63 -7.68 1.36
N SER A 20 -11.64 -7.38 2.21
CA SER A 20 -10.28 -7.14 1.74
C SER A 20 -9.66 -8.36 1.07
N LEU A 21 -9.88 -9.55 1.63
CA LEU A 21 -9.40 -10.82 1.05
C LEU A 21 -10.08 -11.12 -0.29
N GLU A 22 -11.39 -10.84 -0.44
CA GLU A 22 -12.12 -10.92 -1.71
C GLU A 22 -11.45 -10.04 -2.79
N VAL A 23 -11.22 -8.76 -2.48
CA VAL A 23 -10.58 -7.80 -3.41
C VAL A 23 -9.16 -8.25 -3.79
N ILE A 24 -8.38 -8.75 -2.81
CA ILE A 24 -7.03 -9.27 -3.07
C ILE A 24 -7.08 -10.51 -3.98
N ARG A 25 -7.97 -11.47 -3.71
CA ARG A 25 -8.10 -12.69 -4.53
C ARG A 25 -8.54 -12.35 -5.95
N GLU A 26 -9.47 -11.41 -6.11
CA GLU A 26 -9.87 -10.91 -7.42
C GLU A 26 -8.68 -10.27 -8.16
N ALA A 27 -7.90 -9.42 -7.49
CA ALA A 27 -6.72 -8.80 -8.09
C ALA A 27 -5.67 -9.84 -8.53
N LEU A 28 -5.39 -10.84 -7.68
CA LEU A 28 -4.47 -11.94 -7.99
C LEU A 28 -4.95 -12.72 -9.22
N GLY A 29 -6.24 -13.04 -9.31
CA GLY A 29 -6.83 -13.73 -10.46
C GLY A 29 -6.82 -12.89 -11.74
N ARG A 30 -7.06 -11.58 -11.63
CA ARG A 30 -7.18 -10.66 -12.77
C ARG A 30 -5.82 -10.29 -13.38
N PHE A 31 -4.80 -10.06 -12.54
CA PHE A 31 -3.52 -9.51 -12.99
C PHE A 31 -2.37 -10.52 -12.97
N GLY A 32 -2.49 -11.63 -12.22
CA GLY A 32 -1.48 -12.68 -12.16
C GLY A 32 -0.07 -12.13 -11.88
N GLY A 33 0.93 -12.58 -12.65
CA GLY A 33 2.32 -12.13 -12.54
C GLY A 33 2.59 -10.67 -12.93
N LYS A 34 1.56 -9.87 -13.26
CA LYS A 34 1.66 -8.43 -13.57
C LYS A 34 1.14 -7.55 -12.43
N LEU A 35 1.10 -8.09 -11.21
CA LEU A 35 0.64 -7.42 -10.01
C LEU A 35 1.81 -7.27 -9.03
N ALA A 36 1.92 -6.10 -8.42
CA ALA A 36 2.77 -5.88 -7.26
C ALA A 36 2.00 -5.16 -6.15
N THR A 37 2.55 -5.16 -4.95
CA THR A 37 2.03 -4.36 -3.83
C THR A 37 3.03 -3.29 -3.43
N THR A 38 2.58 -2.26 -2.72
CA THR A 38 3.46 -1.25 -2.13
C THR A 38 3.55 -1.42 -0.62
N PHE A 39 4.75 -1.34 -0.05
CA PHE A 39 4.98 -1.31 1.39
C PHE A 39 5.81 -0.09 1.74
N THR A 40 5.26 0.84 2.53
CA THR A 40 5.94 2.11 2.87
C THR A 40 6.63 2.07 4.23
N GLY A 41 6.35 1.05 5.05
CA GLY A 41 6.72 0.98 6.46
C GLY A 41 5.68 1.61 7.41
N GLY A 42 4.57 2.13 6.88
CA GLY A 42 3.46 2.66 7.69
C GLY A 42 2.39 1.61 8.03
N LYS A 43 1.59 1.90 9.06
CA LYS A 43 0.54 1.01 9.59
C LYS A 43 -0.45 0.49 8.53
N ASP A 44 -0.90 1.35 7.62
CA ASP A 44 -1.90 0.99 6.60
C ASP A 44 -1.32 0.00 5.58
N SER A 45 -0.08 0.25 5.13
CA SER A 45 0.62 -0.63 4.20
C SER A 45 1.01 -1.97 4.83
N LEU A 46 1.26 -2.00 6.14
CA LEU A 46 1.49 -3.23 6.90
C LEU A 46 0.24 -4.12 6.93
N VAL A 47 -0.95 -3.53 7.16
CA VAL A 47 -2.22 -4.27 7.13
C VAL A 47 -2.46 -4.88 5.74
N VAL A 48 -2.25 -4.11 4.67
CA VAL A 48 -2.32 -4.64 3.30
C VAL A 48 -1.34 -5.79 3.07
N LEU A 49 -0.10 -5.63 3.52
CA LEU A 49 0.94 -6.66 3.38
C LEU A 49 0.57 -7.95 4.13
N HIS A 50 0.05 -7.82 5.35
CA HIS A 50 -0.43 -8.97 6.13
C HIS A 50 -1.65 -9.65 5.51
N LEU A 51 -2.62 -8.89 4.98
CA LEU A 51 -3.77 -9.44 4.25
C LEU A 51 -3.33 -10.20 3.00
N LEU A 52 -2.34 -9.69 2.26
CA LEU A 52 -1.73 -10.39 1.13
C LEU A 52 -1.04 -11.68 1.56
N ARG A 53 -0.29 -11.63 2.66
CA ARG A 53 0.36 -12.81 3.25
C ARG A 53 -0.66 -13.90 3.61
N ARG A 54 -1.81 -13.51 4.18
CA ARG A 54 -2.93 -14.42 4.47
C ARG A 54 -3.54 -15.00 3.19
N ALA A 55 -3.78 -14.16 2.17
CA ALA A 55 -4.32 -14.61 0.88
C ALA A 55 -3.36 -15.57 0.15
N GLY A 56 -2.05 -15.39 0.30
CA GLY A 56 -0.99 -16.25 -0.24
C GLY A 56 -0.58 -17.41 0.65
N GLY A 57 -1.37 -17.78 1.67
CA GLY A 57 -1.12 -18.97 2.49
C GLY A 57 0.12 -18.87 3.39
N GLY A 58 0.43 -17.68 3.89
CA GLY A 58 1.57 -17.42 4.77
C GLY A 58 2.75 -16.73 4.07
N LYS A 59 2.68 -16.54 2.75
CA LYS A 59 3.64 -15.78 1.95
C LYS A 59 2.96 -14.64 1.20
N VAL A 60 3.68 -13.56 0.96
CA VAL A 60 3.19 -12.48 0.08
C VAL A 60 3.36 -12.95 -1.38
N PRO A 61 2.28 -13.14 -2.15
CA PRO A 61 2.33 -13.82 -3.44
C PRO A 61 2.70 -12.90 -4.62
N VAL A 62 3.20 -11.70 -4.34
CA VAL A 62 3.52 -10.66 -5.33
C VAL A 62 4.77 -9.89 -4.90
N PRO A 63 5.53 -9.30 -5.84
CA PRO A 63 6.62 -8.39 -5.50
C PRO A 63 6.16 -7.21 -4.67
N VAL A 64 7.04 -6.71 -3.81
CA VAL A 64 6.76 -5.61 -2.86
C VAL A 64 7.61 -4.39 -3.23
N LEU A 65 6.99 -3.33 -3.72
CA LEU A 65 7.64 -2.07 -4.06
C LEU A 65 7.74 -1.15 -2.84
N ASN A 66 8.94 -0.64 -2.57
CA ASN A 66 9.18 0.51 -1.69
C ASN A 66 9.84 1.64 -2.47
N LEU A 67 9.25 2.83 -2.42
CA LEU A 67 9.86 4.03 -3.00
C LEU A 67 10.81 4.65 -1.99
N ASP A 68 12.10 4.71 -2.27
CA ASP A 68 13.05 5.44 -1.44
C ASP A 68 13.19 6.89 -1.92
N THR A 69 12.76 7.82 -1.08
CA THR A 69 12.83 9.27 -1.33
C THR A 69 14.07 9.91 -0.71
N THR A 70 15.01 9.10 -0.18
CA THR A 70 16.27 9.47 0.49
C THR A 70 16.14 10.30 1.77
N VAL A 71 14.91 10.54 2.25
CA VAL A 71 14.63 11.35 3.46
C VAL A 71 13.66 10.71 4.43
N LYS A 72 13.44 9.40 4.31
CA LYS A 72 12.64 8.68 5.30
C LYS A 72 13.39 8.62 6.63
N PHE A 73 12.63 8.61 7.73
CA PHE A 73 13.15 8.29 9.06
C PHE A 73 13.89 6.95 9.03
N ARG A 74 14.99 6.84 9.76
CA ARG A 74 15.83 5.64 9.78
C ARG A 74 15.07 4.46 10.38
N GLU A 75 14.21 4.73 11.34
CA GLU A 75 13.31 3.81 12.03
C GLU A 75 12.32 3.17 11.05
N VAL A 76 11.79 3.94 10.09
CA VAL A 76 10.91 3.41 9.02
C VAL A 76 11.69 2.51 8.07
N ILE A 77 12.93 2.86 7.75
CA ILE A 77 13.81 2.04 6.90
C ILE A 77 14.17 0.74 7.61
N ALA A 78 14.58 0.82 8.89
CA ALA A 78 14.90 -0.34 9.72
C ALA A 78 13.68 -1.26 9.89
N PHE A 79 12.49 -0.69 10.10
CA PHE A 79 11.25 -1.46 10.13
C PHE A 79 10.99 -2.16 8.80
N ARG A 80 11.10 -1.46 7.67
CA ARG A 80 10.94 -2.05 6.33
C ARG A 80 11.86 -3.25 6.14
N ASP A 81 13.15 -3.08 6.42
CA ASP A 81 14.17 -4.10 6.18
C ASP A 81 13.96 -5.32 7.07
N ARG A 82 13.62 -5.11 8.35
CA ARG A 82 13.24 -6.19 9.26
C ARG A 82 12.04 -6.98 8.76
N MET A 83 10.96 -6.30 8.34
CA MET A 83 9.78 -6.99 7.82
C MET A 83 10.09 -7.76 6.52
N ALA A 84 10.98 -7.22 5.67
CA ALA A 84 11.39 -7.88 4.45
C ALA A 84 12.14 -9.18 4.70
N GLU A 85 13.05 -9.17 5.67
CA GLU A 85 13.79 -10.36 6.11
C GLU A 85 12.88 -11.38 6.82
N GLU A 86 12.12 -10.95 7.83
CA GLU A 86 11.28 -11.86 8.63
C GLU A 86 10.17 -12.54 7.82
N TRP A 87 9.62 -11.85 6.81
CA TRP A 87 8.53 -12.35 5.99
C TRP A 87 8.96 -12.85 4.60
N ASP A 88 10.27 -12.93 4.33
CA ASP A 88 10.83 -13.41 3.05
C ASP A 88 10.21 -12.67 1.85
N LEU A 89 10.19 -11.33 1.92
CA LEU A 89 9.58 -10.49 0.90
C LEU A 89 10.49 -10.34 -0.32
N ASP A 90 9.91 -10.46 -1.52
CA ASP A 90 10.53 -9.98 -2.76
C ASP A 90 10.48 -8.44 -2.80
N LEU A 91 11.31 -7.81 -1.99
CA LEU A 91 11.35 -6.35 -1.80
C LEU A 91 12.17 -5.68 -2.91
N ILE A 92 11.48 -4.84 -3.70
CA ILE A 92 12.07 -3.99 -4.73
C ILE A 92 12.10 -2.56 -4.22
N ILE A 93 13.29 -1.96 -4.20
CA ILE A 93 13.49 -0.56 -3.80
C ILE A 93 13.75 0.27 -5.05
N THR A 94 12.93 1.29 -5.27
CA THR A 94 13.06 2.21 -6.41
C THR A 94 13.28 3.64 -5.91
N THR A 95 14.22 4.34 -6.54
CA THR A 95 14.55 5.74 -6.27
C THR A 95 14.57 6.52 -7.57
N ASN A 96 13.83 7.63 -7.65
CA ASN A 96 14.01 8.60 -8.74
C ASN A 96 15.25 9.46 -8.47
N HIS A 97 16.43 8.93 -8.81
CA HIS A 97 17.71 9.61 -8.57
C HIS A 97 17.82 10.98 -9.26
N GLN A 98 17.13 11.19 -10.38
CA GLN A 98 17.09 12.49 -11.04
C GLN A 98 16.23 13.47 -10.24
N GLY A 99 15.02 13.05 -9.84
CA GLY A 99 14.14 13.84 -8.98
C GLY A 99 14.80 14.28 -7.67
N VAL A 100 15.58 13.40 -7.03
CA VAL A 100 16.31 13.71 -5.79
C VAL A 100 17.32 14.85 -5.98
N LYS A 101 17.94 14.96 -7.16
CA LYS A 101 18.91 16.03 -7.46
C LYS A 101 18.24 17.35 -7.81
N GLU A 102 17.02 17.29 -8.34
CA GLU A 102 16.31 18.47 -8.86
C GLU A 102 15.43 19.16 -7.82
N VAL A 103 14.94 18.42 -6.82
CA VAL A 103 13.97 18.96 -5.87
C VAL A 103 14.62 19.46 -4.58
N ASP A 104 14.20 20.65 -4.16
CA ASP A 104 14.38 21.11 -2.78
C ASP A 104 13.26 20.51 -1.91
N ILE A 105 13.64 19.63 -0.99
CA ILE A 105 12.70 18.77 -0.28
C ILE A 105 11.73 19.60 0.56
N ALA A 106 10.43 19.31 0.39
CA ALA A 106 9.30 19.96 1.07
C ALA A 106 9.12 21.47 0.79
N ARG A 107 9.97 22.11 -0.02
CA ARG A 107 9.79 23.51 -0.44
C ARG A 107 8.62 23.68 -1.39
N ASP A 108 8.58 22.85 -2.43
CA ASP A 108 7.42 22.69 -3.31
C ASP A 108 6.89 21.27 -3.11
N ARG A 109 5.85 21.16 -2.26
CA ARG A 109 5.30 19.87 -1.85
C ARG A 109 4.74 19.09 -3.04
N GLU A 110 4.09 19.76 -3.99
CA GLU A 110 3.45 19.10 -5.13
C GLU A 110 4.51 18.57 -6.08
N ARG A 111 5.47 19.42 -6.48
CA ARG A 111 6.58 19.00 -7.34
C ARG A 111 7.41 17.89 -6.70
N CYS A 112 7.69 18.00 -5.39
CA CYS A 112 8.41 16.97 -4.64
C CYS A 112 7.67 15.63 -4.65
N CYS A 113 6.38 15.63 -4.35
CA CYS A 113 5.59 14.40 -4.38
C CYS A 113 5.50 13.82 -5.80
N HIS A 114 5.39 14.67 -6.82
CA HIS A 114 5.33 14.23 -8.21
C HIS A 114 6.61 13.49 -8.61
N LEU A 115 7.77 14.13 -8.47
CA LEU A 115 9.05 13.56 -8.89
C LEU A 115 9.42 12.33 -8.04
N LEU A 116 9.34 12.44 -6.71
CA LEU A 116 9.86 11.40 -5.82
C LEU A 116 8.89 10.24 -5.58
N LYS A 117 7.61 10.38 -5.92
CA LYS A 117 6.60 9.33 -5.71
C LYS A 117 5.89 8.93 -7.00
N THR A 118 5.25 9.87 -7.68
CA THR A 118 4.45 9.54 -8.86
C THR A 118 5.32 9.05 -10.01
N GLU A 119 6.35 9.80 -10.40
CA GLU A 119 7.26 9.39 -11.46
C GLU A 119 8.04 8.13 -11.07
N ALA A 120 8.50 8.03 -9.82
CA ALA A 120 9.20 6.84 -9.32
C ALA A 120 8.34 5.57 -9.44
N ILE A 121 7.03 5.66 -9.12
CA ILE A 121 6.08 4.55 -9.35
C ILE A 121 5.97 4.24 -10.83
N ASN A 122 5.81 5.25 -11.68
CA ASN A 122 5.61 5.05 -13.11
C ASN A 122 6.83 4.37 -13.75
N ILE A 123 8.04 4.74 -13.35
CA ILE A 123 9.29 4.09 -13.75
C ILE A 123 9.26 2.61 -13.34
N ALA A 124 9.01 2.31 -12.06
CA ALA A 124 8.97 0.93 -11.58
C ALA A 124 7.91 0.07 -12.29
N VAL A 125 6.72 0.64 -12.54
CA VAL A 125 5.64 -0.04 -13.25
C VAL A 125 6.05 -0.40 -14.68
N ASP A 126 6.72 0.51 -15.38
CA ASP A 126 7.19 0.29 -16.74
C ASP A 126 8.32 -0.75 -16.78
N GLU A 127 9.34 -0.58 -15.94
CA GLU A 127 10.50 -1.47 -15.85
C GLU A 127 10.13 -2.93 -15.55
N HIS A 128 9.16 -3.14 -14.67
CA HIS A 128 8.71 -4.48 -14.29
C HIS A 128 7.48 -4.97 -15.08
N GLY A 129 6.94 -4.16 -15.99
CA GLY A 129 5.78 -4.52 -16.82
C GLY A 129 4.49 -4.76 -16.02
N TRP A 130 4.38 -4.17 -14.82
CA TRP A 130 3.19 -4.31 -13.97
C TRP A 130 1.98 -3.62 -14.60
N LYS A 131 0.80 -4.17 -14.36
CA LYS A 131 -0.49 -3.63 -14.81
C LYS A 131 -1.37 -3.20 -13.66
N ALA A 132 -1.04 -3.62 -12.44
CA ALA A 132 -1.72 -3.16 -11.25
C ALA A 132 -0.79 -3.08 -10.04
N LEU A 133 -1.12 -2.16 -9.14
CA LEU A 133 -0.47 -1.99 -7.85
C LEU A 133 -1.50 -2.03 -6.72
N ILE A 134 -1.24 -2.86 -5.71
CA ILE A 134 -2.01 -2.86 -4.47
C ILE A 134 -1.46 -1.78 -3.53
N THR A 135 -2.34 -0.91 -3.02
CA THR A 135 -1.97 0.22 -2.15
C THR A 135 -2.81 0.26 -0.88
N GLY A 136 -2.22 0.82 0.19
CA GLY A 136 -2.88 1.01 1.49
C GLY A 136 -3.55 2.38 1.59
N VAL A 137 -4.70 2.54 0.94
CA VAL A 137 -5.48 3.78 0.91
C VAL A 137 -6.85 3.53 1.54
N ARG A 138 -7.36 4.51 2.31
CA ARG A 138 -8.67 4.48 2.97
C ARG A 138 -9.54 5.68 2.59
N TRP A 139 -10.85 5.50 2.64
CA TRP A 139 -11.82 6.56 2.37
C TRP A 139 -11.79 7.70 3.40
N ASP A 140 -11.45 7.39 4.66
CA ASP A 140 -11.46 8.37 5.77
C ASP A 140 -10.15 9.15 5.93
N GLU A 141 -9.14 8.92 5.08
CA GLU A 141 -7.82 9.59 5.19
C GLU A 141 -7.79 11.03 4.70
N GLN A 142 -8.50 11.34 3.62
CA GLN A 142 -8.59 12.69 3.06
C GLN A 142 -9.83 12.81 2.15
N PRO A 143 -10.47 14.00 2.06
CA PRO A 143 -11.67 14.19 1.24
C PRO A 143 -11.51 13.75 -0.23
N ALA A 144 -10.32 13.94 -0.80
CA ALA A 144 -10.02 13.53 -2.17
C ALA A 144 -10.12 12.01 -2.41
N ARG A 145 -10.17 11.19 -1.36
CA ARG A 145 -10.28 9.72 -1.45
C ARG A 145 -11.71 9.23 -1.31
N GLU A 146 -12.68 10.06 -0.94
CA GLU A 146 -14.05 9.63 -0.63
C GLU A 146 -14.72 8.82 -1.76
N ASN A 147 -14.38 9.12 -3.01
CA ASN A 147 -14.93 8.47 -4.19
C ASN A 147 -13.96 7.47 -4.85
N GLU A 148 -12.88 7.09 -4.18
CA GLU A 148 -11.99 6.03 -4.67
C GLU A 148 -12.72 4.68 -4.74
N GLU A 149 -12.32 3.88 -5.72
CA GLU A 149 -12.89 2.55 -5.97
C GLU A 149 -11.87 1.46 -5.67
N TYR A 150 -12.33 0.27 -5.27
CA TYR A 150 -11.45 -0.87 -4.99
C TYR A 150 -10.49 -1.18 -6.14
N PHE A 151 -10.95 -1.00 -7.39
CA PHE A 151 -10.14 -1.09 -8.60
C PHE A 151 -10.27 0.22 -9.36
N SER A 152 -9.23 1.04 -9.34
CA SER A 152 -9.26 2.38 -9.91
C SER A 152 -8.22 2.51 -11.03
N GLN A 153 -8.67 2.67 -12.27
CA GLN A 153 -7.78 2.79 -13.42
C GLN A 153 -7.02 4.14 -13.37
N ARG A 154 -5.70 4.11 -13.52
CA ARG A 154 -4.85 5.27 -13.82
C ARG A 154 -4.32 5.14 -15.25
N PRO A 155 -3.73 6.18 -15.85
CA PRO A 155 -3.16 6.07 -17.20
C PRO A 155 -2.14 4.93 -17.34
N GLU A 156 -1.31 4.71 -16.32
CA GLU A 156 -0.17 3.77 -16.37
C GLU A 156 -0.50 2.37 -15.81
N HIS A 157 -1.37 2.28 -14.80
CA HIS A 157 -1.70 1.02 -14.11
C HIS A 157 -3.07 1.10 -13.41
N THR A 158 -3.64 -0.04 -13.02
CA THR A 158 -4.78 -0.08 -12.10
C THR A 158 -4.30 -0.02 -10.64
N ARG A 159 -4.90 0.84 -9.81
CA ARG A 159 -4.71 0.81 -8.35
C ARG A 159 -5.74 -0.12 -7.72
N VAL A 160 -5.28 -1.00 -6.84
CA VAL A 160 -6.11 -1.93 -6.07
C VAL A 160 -6.04 -1.55 -4.61
N GLN A 161 -7.18 -1.29 -3.98
CA GLN A 161 -7.24 -0.62 -2.68
C GLN A 161 -8.06 -1.48 -1.68
N PRO A 162 -7.50 -2.59 -1.18
CA PRO A 162 -8.27 -3.61 -0.47
C PRO A 162 -8.77 -3.16 0.91
N ILE A 163 -8.25 -2.05 1.45
CA ILE A 163 -8.61 -1.54 2.77
C ILE A 163 -9.41 -0.24 2.73
N LEU A 164 -10.00 0.15 1.58
CA LEU A 164 -10.72 1.43 1.45
C LEU A 164 -11.76 1.69 2.56
N HIS A 165 -12.43 0.63 2.98
CA HIS A 165 -13.49 0.61 4.00
C HIS A 165 -13.00 0.56 5.45
N PHE A 166 -11.70 0.45 5.68
CA PHE A 166 -11.13 0.52 7.02
C PHE A 166 -11.15 1.98 7.51
N SER A 167 -11.44 2.16 8.80
CA SER A 167 -11.16 3.41 9.49
C SER A 167 -9.80 3.34 10.16
N GLU A 168 -9.29 4.46 10.67
CA GLU A 168 -8.02 4.47 11.38
C GLU A 168 -8.03 3.55 12.60
N LEU A 169 -9.11 3.60 13.40
CA LEU A 169 -9.31 2.69 14.53
C LEU A 169 -9.41 1.23 14.06
N GLY A 170 -10.00 0.97 12.89
CA GLY A 170 -10.06 -0.36 12.31
C GLY A 170 -8.68 -0.92 11.92
N ILE A 171 -7.76 -0.06 11.48
CA ILE A 171 -6.38 -0.44 11.18
C ILE A 171 -5.65 -0.84 12.48
N TRP A 172 -5.78 -0.04 13.54
CA TRP A 172 -5.17 -0.36 14.82
C TRP A 172 -5.78 -1.60 15.47
N ALA A 173 -7.11 -1.75 15.46
CA ALA A 173 -7.78 -2.95 15.94
C ALA A 173 -7.34 -4.21 15.17
N TYR A 174 -7.06 -4.08 13.87
CA TYR A 174 -6.49 -5.17 13.09
C TYR A 174 -5.06 -5.51 13.52
N ILE A 175 -4.20 -4.49 13.68
CA ILE A 175 -2.82 -4.67 14.14
C ILE A 175 -2.78 -5.36 15.51
N GLU A 176 -3.61 -4.92 16.45
CA GLU A 176 -3.72 -5.51 17.78
C GLU A 176 -4.23 -6.95 17.73
N LYS A 177 -5.35 -7.20 17.02
CA LYS A 177 -5.95 -8.53 16.89
C LYS A 177 -4.99 -9.58 16.33
N HIS A 178 -4.13 -9.18 15.39
CA HIS A 178 -3.19 -10.07 14.72
C HIS A 178 -1.75 -9.95 15.27
N GLU A 179 -1.56 -9.22 16.38
CA GLU A 179 -0.28 -9.04 17.06
C GLU A 179 0.85 -8.59 16.11
N LEU A 180 0.53 -7.67 15.19
CA LEU A 180 1.47 -7.26 14.16
C LEU A 180 2.52 -6.28 14.71
N PRO A 181 3.81 -6.45 14.37
CA PRO A 181 4.82 -5.46 14.69
C PRO A 181 4.55 -4.18 13.89
N TYR A 182 4.76 -3.02 14.48
CA TYR A 182 4.70 -1.74 13.78
C TYR A 182 5.97 -0.92 14.06
N CYS A 183 6.15 0.15 13.28
CA CYS A 183 7.30 1.05 13.45
C CYS A 183 7.23 1.76 14.81
N GLU A 184 8.33 1.78 15.56
CA GLU A 184 8.42 2.38 16.91
C GLU A 184 8.05 3.87 16.97
N LEU A 185 8.02 4.57 15.84
CA LEU A 185 7.58 5.98 15.77
C LEU A 185 6.08 6.18 16.03
N TYR A 186 5.30 5.11 16.21
CA TYR A 186 3.90 5.18 16.62
C TYR A 186 3.69 5.06 18.14
N ASP A 187 4.74 4.78 18.91
CA ASP A 187 4.69 4.70 20.39
C ASP A 187 4.72 6.09 21.07
#